data_AF-A0A5C1ASR1-F1
#
_entry.id   AF-A0A5C1ASR1-F1
#
_cell.length_a   1.000
_cell.length_b   1.000
_cell.length_c   1.000
_cell.angle_alpha   90.00
_cell.angle_beta   90.00
_cell.angle_gamma   90.00
#
_symmetry.space_group_name_H-M   'P 1'
#
loop_
_entity.id
_entity.type
_entity.pdbx_description
1 polymer ?
#
loop_
_entity_poly.entity_id
_entity_poly.type
_entity_poly.pdbx_seq_one_letter_code
_entity_poly.pdbx_strand_id
1 'polypeptide(L)'
;MKVFAAADHYEQLVRAMRDRRMQLGLSQTDVDQLAGLPGGYLAKCEAMLTNPNAKNARGMGRDSLPKIMGALGLRLAVIAESEFQAQKIKSQGLRVKLSGENAEITQRLPTNRILAERGRLGGKKRWEMMTPEQREAFLASGAAGRMARWKAKAQLPEPEPAAPARRERKKPPALTKRQAAALRKRLVAERAEASRRRDSGTEHAVQQ
;
A
#
# COMPACT_ATOMS: atom_id res chain seq x y z
N MET A 1 -3.32 13.28 5.36
CA MET A 1 -1.98 13.74 4.96
C MET A 1 -2.16 15.03 4.18
N LYS A 2 -1.40 16.08 4.51
CA LYS A 2 -1.39 17.35 3.76
C LYS A 2 -0.14 17.38 2.90
N VAL A 3 -0.28 17.76 1.64
CA VAL A 3 0.88 17.97 0.75
C VAL A 3 1.65 19.18 1.26
N PHE A 4 2.95 19.01 1.51
CA PHE A 4 3.81 20.07 2.02
C PHE A 4 4.43 20.88 0.87
N ALA A 5 5.03 20.20 -0.10
CA ALA A 5 5.60 20.79 -1.32
C ALA A 5 5.57 19.76 -2.45
N ALA A 6 5.63 20.24 -3.69
CA ALA A 6 5.96 19.45 -4.87
C ALA A 6 7.40 19.76 -5.27
N ALA A 7 8.15 18.74 -5.70
CA ALA A 7 9.53 18.89 -6.12
C ALA A 7 9.78 18.06 -7.37
N ASP A 8 10.12 18.73 -8.46
CA ASP A 8 10.39 18.09 -9.76
C ASP A 8 11.84 17.61 -9.87
N HIS A 9 12.72 18.24 -9.10
CA HIS A 9 14.15 17.95 -9.07
C HIS A 9 14.72 18.06 -7.65
N TYR A 10 15.96 17.59 -7.50
CA TYR A 10 16.56 17.37 -6.19
C TYR A 10 16.73 18.67 -5.38
N GLU A 11 17.10 19.79 -6.00
CA GLU A 11 17.24 21.07 -5.32
C GLU A 11 15.90 21.57 -4.75
N GLN A 12 14.78 21.35 -5.45
CA GLN A 12 13.45 21.68 -4.92
C GLN A 12 13.11 20.81 -3.70
N LEU A 13 13.49 19.53 -3.72
CA LEU A 13 13.30 18.65 -2.56
C LEU A 13 14.11 19.15 -1.35
N VAL A 14 15.37 19.53 -1.55
CA VAL A 14 16.23 20.07 -0.48
C VAL A 14 15.65 21.41 0.04
N ARG A 15 15.15 22.28 -0.84
CA ARG A 15 14.46 23.53 -0.43
C ARG A 15 13.23 23.25 0.42
N ALA A 16 12.36 22.33 0.00
CA ALA A 16 11.19 21.94 0.78
C ALA A 16 11.57 21.38 2.15
N MET A 17 12.64 20.59 2.25
CA MET A 17 13.13 20.08 3.53
C MET A 17 13.66 21.21 4.43
N ARG A 18 14.40 22.18 3.87
CA ARG A 18 14.84 23.38 4.58
C ARG A 18 13.66 24.21 5.09
N ASP A 19 12.66 24.46 4.25
CA ASP A 19 11.48 25.23 4.63
C ASP A 19 10.71 24.54 5.75
N ARG A 20 10.57 23.21 5.68
CA ARG A 20 9.97 22.44 6.77
C ARG A 20 10.77 22.54 8.06
N ARG A 21 12.10 22.46 7.99
CA ARG A 21 12.99 22.63 9.14
C ARG A 21 12.79 24.01 9.78
N MET A 22 12.78 25.06 8.97
CA MET A 22 12.55 26.44 9.44
C MET A 22 11.16 26.60 10.07
N GLN A 23 10.12 26.00 9.48
CA GLN A 23 8.77 25.99 10.05
C GLN A 23 8.71 25.30 11.42
N LEU A 24 9.53 24.28 11.65
CA LEU A 24 9.66 23.60 12.94
C LEU A 24 10.56 24.34 13.94
N GLY A 25 11.22 25.43 13.53
CA GLY A 25 12.16 26.17 14.38
C GLY A 25 13.43 25.40 14.72
N LEU A 26 13.79 24.39 13.90
CA LEU A 26 14.95 23.53 14.16
C LEU A 26 16.21 24.09 13.50
N SER A 27 17.33 24.03 14.22
CA SER A 27 18.65 24.24 13.64
C SER A 27 19.08 23.04 12.79
N GLN A 28 20.14 23.20 11.98
CA GLN A 28 20.67 22.09 11.19
C GLN A 28 21.21 20.96 12.09
N THR A 29 21.86 21.34 13.20
CA THR A 29 22.42 20.41 14.19
C THR A 29 21.35 19.64 14.95
N ASP A 30 20.20 20.26 15.23
CA ASP A 30 19.08 19.57 15.88
C ASP A 30 18.55 18.44 15.00
N VAL A 31 18.45 18.69 13.69
CA VAL A 31 17.99 17.66 12.74
C VAL A 31 19.01 16.54 12.61
N ASP A 32 20.31 16.86 12.56
CA ASP A 32 21.37 15.84 12.55
C ASP A 32 21.27 14.94 13.80
N GLN A 33 21.07 15.54 14.98
CA GLN A 33 20.90 14.81 16.24
C GLN A 33 19.63 13.93 16.22
N LEU A 34 18.48 14.49 15.80
CA LEU A 34 17.21 13.75 15.70
C LEU A 34 17.28 12.60 14.70
N ALA A 35 18.01 12.78 13.60
CA ALA A 35 18.19 11.79 12.55
C ALA A 35 19.27 10.74 12.89
N GLY A 36 20.02 10.91 13.98
CA GLY A 36 21.18 10.08 14.32
C GLY A 36 22.29 10.17 13.27
N LEU A 37 22.54 11.37 12.76
CA LEU A 37 23.58 11.69 11.78
C LEU A 37 24.73 12.46 12.43
N PRO A 38 25.94 12.40 11.85
CA PRO A 38 27.05 13.23 12.31
C PRO A 38 26.70 14.73 12.20
N GLY A 39 27.07 15.52 13.21
CA GLY A 39 26.81 16.96 13.23
C GLY A 39 27.40 17.69 12.02
N GLY A 40 26.62 18.60 11.44
CA GLY A 40 26.97 19.36 10.24
C GLY A 40 26.77 18.57 8.93
N TYR A 41 26.13 17.39 8.98
CA TYR A 41 25.77 16.66 7.77
C TYR A 41 24.71 17.42 6.99
N LEU A 42 23.62 17.85 7.64
CA LEU A 42 22.56 18.60 6.99
C LEU A 42 23.05 19.94 6.42
N ALA A 43 23.99 20.61 7.08
CA ALA A 43 24.61 21.83 6.58
C ALA A 43 25.28 21.62 5.21
N LYS A 44 25.96 20.49 5.01
CA LYS A 44 26.58 20.11 3.72
C LYS A 44 25.54 19.79 2.66
N CYS A 45 24.39 19.25 3.05
CA CYS A 45 23.27 19.03 2.14
C CYS A 45 22.61 20.35 1.72
N GLU A 46 22.37 21.27 2.65
CA GLU A 46 21.78 22.57 2.35
C GLU A 46 22.76 23.51 1.62
N ALA A 47 24.07 23.30 1.73
CA ALA A 47 25.08 24.13 1.09
C ALA A 47 24.91 24.23 -0.44
N MET A 48 24.37 23.19 -1.11
CA MET A 48 24.11 23.27 -2.55
C MET A 48 23.06 24.31 -2.93
N LEU A 49 22.18 24.69 -1.99
CA LEU A 49 21.13 25.69 -2.24
C LEU A 49 21.67 27.11 -2.25
N THR A 50 22.76 27.36 -1.51
CA THR A 50 23.38 28.68 -1.38
C THR A 50 24.59 28.82 -2.29
N ASN A 51 25.40 27.76 -2.42
CA ASN A 51 26.53 27.70 -3.31
C ASN A 51 26.63 26.30 -3.94
N PRO A 52 26.07 26.10 -5.14
CA PRO A 52 26.10 24.81 -5.85
C PRO A 52 27.51 24.27 -6.07
N ASN A 53 28.50 25.15 -6.19
CA ASN A 53 29.91 24.82 -6.43
C ASN A 53 30.73 24.72 -5.14
N ALA A 54 30.10 24.74 -3.97
CA ALA A 54 30.81 24.58 -2.72
C ALA A 54 31.50 23.22 -2.69
N LYS A 55 32.82 23.23 -2.44
CA LYS A 55 33.66 22.01 -2.32
C LYS A 55 33.09 20.97 -1.33
N ASN A 56 32.30 21.43 -0.37
CA ASN A 56 31.71 20.62 0.69
C ASN A 56 30.22 20.29 0.48
N ALA A 57 29.60 20.71 -0.63
CA ALA A 57 28.22 20.36 -0.94
C ALA A 57 28.09 18.83 -1.12
N ARG A 58 27.06 18.23 -0.51
CA ARG A 58 26.82 16.78 -0.56
C ARG A 58 25.36 16.46 -0.86
N GLY A 59 25.15 15.49 -1.75
CA GLY A 59 23.85 14.87 -1.92
C GLY A 59 23.46 14.00 -0.71
N MET A 60 22.16 13.86 -0.47
CA MET A 60 21.60 12.90 0.47
C MET A 60 21.65 11.52 -0.18
N GLY A 61 22.25 10.57 0.52
CA GLY A 61 22.32 9.18 0.09
C GLY A 61 21.07 8.39 0.49
N ARG A 62 21.07 7.10 0.11
CA ARG A 62 19.98 6.15 0.42
C ARG A 62 19.65 6.06 1.90
N ASP A 63 20.65 6.17 2.78
CA ASP A 63 20.45 6.03 4.22
C ASP A 63 20.12 7.35 4.93
N SER A 64 20.66 8.48 4.43
CA SER A 64 20.47 9.77 5.09
C SER A 64 19.14 10.41 4.72
N LEU A 65 18.68 10.28 3.47
CA LEU A 65 17.39 10.83 3.04
C LEU A 65 16.22 10.38 3.93
N PRO A 66 15.94 9.07 4.15
CA PRO A 66 14.82 8.65 4.97
C PRO A 66 14.96 9.08 6.44
N LYS A 67 16.18 9.15 6.98
CA LYS A 67 16.44 9.61 8.35
C LYS A 67 16.11 11.08 8.54
N ILE A 68 16.58 11.94 7.63
CA ILE A 68 16.30 13.39 7.66
C ILE A 68 14.80 13.62 7.45
N MET A 69 14.16 12.93 6.49
CA MET A 69 12.72 13.02 6.29
C MET A 69 11.93 12.57 7.53
N GLY A 70 12.36 11.49 8.19
CA GLY A 70 11.78 11.02 9.44
C GLY A 70 11.87 12.07 10.55
N ALA A 71 13.04 12.67 10.74
CA ALA A 71 13.26 13.75 11.72
C ALA A 71 12.40 14.99 11.44
N LEU A 72 12.14 15.32 10.17
CA LEU A 72 11.29 16.45 9.77
C LEU A 72 9.78 16.12 9.68
N GLY A 73 9.41 14.86 9.92
CA GLY A 73 8.02 14.38 9.79
C GLY A 73 7.50 14.41 8.35
N LEU A 74 8.38 14.27 7.36
CA LEU A 74 8.07 14.25 5.93
C LEU A 74 7.99 12.82 5.39
N ARG A 75 7.28 12.66 4.26
CA ARG A 75 7.24 11.43 3.46
C ARG A 75 7.41 11.77 1.99
N LEU A 76 8.10 10.89 1.25
CA LEU A 76 8.29 11.07 -0.19
C LEU A 76 7.16 10.37 -0.93
N ALA A 77 6.54 11.08 -1.88
CA ALA A 77 5.56 10.52 -2.78
C ALA A 77 6.05 10.73 -4.22
N VAL A 78 6.02 9.68 -5.02
CA VAL A 78 6.31 9.75 -6.46
C VAL A 78 4.99 9.75 -7.20
N ILE A 79 4.76 10.77 -8.03
CA ILE A 79 3.52 10.98 -8.77
C ILE A 79 3.82 10.79 -10.24
N ALA A 80 3.09 9.89 -10.90
CA ALA A 80 3.19 9.72 -12.34
C ALA A 80 2.28 10.73 -13.05
N GLU A 81 2.82 11.50 -13.98
CA GLU A 81 2.04 12.35 -14.89
C GLU A 81 1.39 11.46 -15.96
N SER A 82 0.07 11.25 -15.85
CA SER A 82 -0.60 10.17 -16.56
C SER A 82 -0.93 10.44 -18.04
N GLU A 83 -0.82 11.69 -18.53
CA GLU A 83 -1.40 12.01 -19.84
C GLU A 83 -0.37 12.30 -20.93
N PHE A 84 0.61 13.16 -20.70
CA PHE A 84 1.55 13.57 -21.75
C PHE A 84 2.60 12.49 -22.08
N GLN A 85 3.22 11.90 -21.05
CA GLN A 85 4.23 10.86 -21.29
C GLN A 85 3.59 9.54 -21.75
N ALA A 86 2.39 9.20 -21.28
CA ALA A 86 1.68 8.01 -21.74
C ALA A 86 1.36 8.08 -23.23
N GLN A 87 1.02 9.26 -23.77
CA GLN A 87 0.82 9.45 -25.22
C GLN A 87 2.13 9.30 -25.99
N LYS A 88 3.24 9.86 -25.51
CA LYS A 88 4.57 9.74 -26.13
C LYS A 88 5.09 8.30 -26.12
N ILE A 89 4.85 7.57 -25.03
CA ILE A 89 5.20 6.15 -24.88
C ILE A 89 4.32 5.28 -25.81
N LYS A 90 3.02 5.58 -25.91
CA LYS A 90 2.10 4.91 -26.85
C LYS A 90 2.48 5.15 -28.31
N SER A 91 2.86 6.37 -28.67
CA SER A 91 3.33 6.68 -30.04
C SER A 91 4.62 5.96 -30.42
N GLN A 92 5.40 5.52 -29.43
CA GLN A 92 6.59 4.68 -29.63
C GLN A 92 6.29 3.17 -29.63
N GLY A 93 5.01 2.76 -29.62
CA GLY A 93 4.61 1.34 -29.65
C GLY A 93 4.88 0.57 -28.36
N LEU A 94 5.33 1.23 -27.30
CA LEU A 94 5.64 0.60 -26.01
C LEU A 94 4.34 0.40 -25.21
N ARG A 95 4.09 -0.86 -24.81
CA ARG A 95 2.97 -1.18 -23.91
C ARG A 95 3.36 -0.88 -22.47
N VAL A 96 2.68 0.08 -21.85
CA VAL A 96 2.76 0.32 -20.40
C VAL A 96 2.09 -0.86 -19.68
N LYS A 97 2.89 -1.82 -19.20
CA LYS A 97 2.41 -2.85 -18.28
C LYS A 97 2.37 -2.24 -16.88
N LEU A 98 1.18 -2.18 -16.27
CA LEU A 98 1.03 -1.97 -14.84
C LEU A 98 1.50 -3.24 -14.12
N SER A 99 2.81 -3.48 -14.05
CA SER A 99 3.38 -4.59 -13.28
C SER A 99 4.20 -4.06 -12.10
N GLY A 100 3.89 -4.54 -10.90
CA GLY A 100 4.67 -4.32 -9.69
C GLY A 100 3.81 -3.98 -8.48
N GLU A 101 4.33 -4.28 -7.29
CA GLU A 101 3.78 -4.02 -5.93
C GLU A 101 3.15 -2.61 -5.75
N ASN A 102 3.47 -1.65 -6.63
CA ASN A 102 2.86 -0.33 -6.69
C ASN A 102 1.35 -0.33 -6.98
N ALA A 103 0.81 -1.38 -7.63
CA ALA A 103 -0.64 -1.54 -7.79
C ALA A 103 -1.35 -1.70 -6.43
N GLU A 104 -0.70 -2.28 -5.42
CA GLU A 104 -1.26 -2.44 -4.07
C GLU A 104 -1.21 -1.14 -3.26
N ILE A 105 -0.23 -0.27 -3.48
CA ILE A 105 -0.11 1.00 -2.75
C ILE A 105 -1.19 1.99 -3.21
N THR A 106 -1.54 2.00 -4.50
CA THR A 106 -2.65 2.82 -5.00
C THR A 106 -4.02 2.31 -4.52
N GLN A 107 -4.15 1.03 -4.18
CA GLN A 107 -5.36 0.44 -3.58
C GLN A 107 -5.61 0.87 -2.13
N ARG A 108 -4.66 1.57 -1.48
CA ARG A 108 -4.84 2.10 -0.10
C ARG A 108 -5.49 3.48 -0.04
N LEU A 109 -5.63 4.18 -1.16
CA LEU A 109 -6.61 5.26 -1.23
C LEU A 109 -7.98 4.59 -1.26
N PRO A 110 -8.98 5.00 -0.45
CA PRO A 110 -10.29 4.38 -0.50
C PRO A 110 -10.88 4.64 -1.89
N THR A 111 -10.71 3.66 -2.78
CA THR A 111 -11.18 3.64 -4.18
C THR A 111 -12.64 4.06 -4.24
N ASN A 112 -13.40 3.69 -3.21
CA ASN A 112 -14.79 4.08 -2.99
C ASN A 112 -15.02 5.59 -2.97
N ARG A 113 -14.13 6.42 -2.42
CA ARG A 113 -14.36 7.87 -2.29
C ARG A 113 -14.15 8.60 -3.62
N ILE A 114 -13.07 8.29 -4.33
CA ILE A 114 -12.79 8.88 -5.64
C ILE A 114 -13.81 8.41 -6.68
N LEU A 115 -14.17 7.12 -6.68
CA LEU A 115 -15.23 6.60 -7.54
C LEU A 115 -16.62 7.15 -7.16
N ALA A 116 -16.91 7.35 -5.87
CA ALA A 116 -18.18 7.96 -5.45
C ALA A 116 -18.26 9.43 -5.89
N GLU A 117 -17.17 10.20 -5.78
CA GLU A 117 -17.13 11.59 -6.25
C GLU A 117 -17.30 11.68 -7.78
N ARG A 118 -16.59 10.82 -8.53
CA ARG A 118 -16.78 10.72 -9.99
C ARG A 118 -18.19 10.28 -10.37
N GLY A 119 -18.77 9.32 -9.65
CA GLY A 119 -20.14 8.86 -9.84
C GLY A 119 -21.16 9.96 -9.57
N ARG A 120 -20.95 10.78 -8.53
CA ARG A 120 -21.80 11.96 -8.23
C ARG A 120 -21.72 13.00 -9.33
N LEU A 121 -20.52 13.35 -9.80
CA LEU A 121 -20.34 14.31 -10.88
C LEU A 121 -20.94 13.81 -12.21
N GLY A 122 -20.73 12.54 -12.55
CA GLY A 122 -21.32 11.92 -13.73
C GLY A 122 -22.84 11.84 -13.66
N GLY A 123 -23.39 11.51 -12.48
CA GLY A 123 -24.82 11.52 -12.23
C GLY A 123 -25.43 12.91 -12.39
N LYS A 124 -24.78 13.95 -11.85
CA LYS A 124 -25.22 15.35 -11.96
C LYS A 124 -25.28 15.80 -13.43
N LYS A 125 -24.20 15.58 -14.18
CA LYS A 125 -24.16 15.91 -15.61
C LYS A 125 -25.23 15.17 -16.41
N ARG A 126 -25.42 13.87 -16.14
CA ARG A 126 -26.49 13.09 -16.78
C ARG A 126 -27.86 13.67 -16.46
N TRP A 127 -28.10 14.10 -15.22
CA TRP A 127 -29.35 14.70 -14.79
C TRP A 127 -29.62 16.03 -15.50
N GLU A 128 -28.61 16.88 -15.62
CA GLU A 128 -28.66 18.17 -16.34
C GLU A 128 -29.00 17.98 -17.82
N MET A 129 -28.50 16.92 -18.46
CA MET A 129 -28.76 16.62 -19.87
C MET A 129 -30.09 15.90 -20.15
N MET A 130 -30.77 15.36 -19.13
CA MET A 130 -32.04 14.65 -19.30
C MET A 130 -33.23 15.61 -19.32
N THR A 131 -34.17 15.37 -20.23
CA THR A 131 -35.48 16.03 -20.25
C THR A 131 -36.34 15.58 -19.05
N PRO A 132 -37.38 16.32 -18.67
CA PRO A 132 -38.29 15.92 -17.58
C PRO A 132 -38.88 14.51 -17.75
N GLU A 133 -39.35 14.18 -18.96
CA GLU A 133 -39.90 12.85 -19.28
C GLU A 133 -38.87 11.72 -19.12
N GLN A 134 -37.62 11.97 -19.55
CA GLN A 134 -36.52 11.01 -19.39
C GLN A 134 -36.14 10.82 -17.92
N ARG A 135 -36.25 11.87 -17.09
CA ARG A 135 -36.02 11.77 -15.64
C ARG A 135 -37.07 10.90 -14.97
N GLU A 136 -38.34 11.04 -15.33
CA GLU A 136 -39.43 10.21 -14.81
C GLU A 136 -39.23 8.73 -15.18
N ALA A 137 -38.93 8.44 -16.44
CA ALA A 137 -38.63 7.08 -16.89
C ALA A 137 -37.41 6.47 -16.17
N PHE A 138 -36.37 7.27 -15.91
CA PHE A 138 -35.19 6.84 -15.16
C PHE A 138 -35.52 6.53 -13.69
N LEU A 139 -36.32 7.38 -13.04
CA LEU A 139 -36.78 7.16 -11.66
C LEU A 139 -37.68 5.93 -11.54
N ALA A 140 -38.59 5.73 -12.49
CA ALA A 140 -39.48 4.57 -12.55
C ALA A 140 -38.70 3.26 -12.71
N SER A 141 -37.71 3.24 -13.61
CA SER A 141 -36.81 2.10 -13.80
C SER A 141 -36.01 1.78 -12.53
N GLY A 142 -35.53 2.81 -11.84
CA GLY A 142 -34.84 2.66 -10.55
C GLY A 142 -35.74 2.12 -9.44
N ALA A 143 -37.00 2.57 -9.38
CA ALA A 143 -38.00 2.07 -8.44
C ALA A 143 -38.36 0.61 -8.70
N ALA A 144 -38.59 0.23 -9.96
CA ALA A 144 -38.86 -1.15 -10.36
C ALA A 144 -37.70 -2.09 -9.95
N GLY A 145 -36.45 -1.68 -10.18
CA GLY A 145 -35.29 -2.44 -9.75
C GLY A 145 -35.17 -2.59 -8.23
N ARG A 146 -35.49 -1.55 -7.45
CA ARG A 146 -35.54 -1.64 -5.98
C ARG A 146 -36.63 -2.60 -5.51
N MET A 147 -37.82 -2.52 -6.10
CA MET A 147 -38.93 -3.41 -5.78
C MET A 147 -38.62 -4.87 -6.11
N ALA A 148 -37.97 -5.15 -7.24
CA ALA A 148 -37.54 -6.50 -7.60
C ALA A 148 -36.56 -7.09 -6.57
N ARG A 149 -35.58 -6.30 -6.11
CA ARG A 149 -34.63 -6.74 -5.06
C ARG A 149 -35.31 -6.98 -3.73
N TRP A 150 -36.26 -6.12 -3.35
CA TRP A 150 -37.03 -6.28 -2.11
C TRP A 150 -37.87 -7.56 -2.16
N LYS A 151 -38.58 -7.81 -3.27
CA LYS A 151 -39.34 -9.05 -3.49
C LYS A 151 -38.44 -10.28 -3.45
N ALA A 152 -37.29 -10.24 -4.12
CA ALA A 152 -36.32 -11.34 -4.07
C ALA A 152 -35.85 -11.61 -2.64
N LYS A 153 -35.55 -10.55 -1.87
CA LYS A 153 -35.17 -10.68 -0.46
C LYS A 153 -36.29 -11.24 0.42
N ALA A 154 -37.53 -10.85 0.17
CA ALA A 154 -38.70 -11.36 0.89
C ALA A 154 -39.04 -12.82 0.55
N GLN A 155 -38.62 -13.29 -0.63
CA GLN A 155 -38.77 -14.69 -1.06
C GLN A 155 -37.62 -15.60 -0.62
N LEU A 156 -36.54 -15.04 -0.07
CA LEU A 156 -35.54 -15.90 0.57
C LEU A 156 -36.22 -16.59 1.75
N PRO A 157 -36.16 -17.94 1.84
CA PRO A 157 -36.63 -18.64 3.02
C PRO A 157 -35.94 -18.04 4.24
N GLU A 158 -36.69 -17.87 5.33
CA GLU A 158 -36.14 -17.46 6.62
C GLU A 158 -34.86 -18.28 6.85
N PRO A 159 -33.73 -17.62 7.17
CA PRO A 159 -32.48 -18.35 7.36
C PRO A 159 -32.73 -19.40 8.43
N GLU A 160 -32.49 -20.67 8.11
CA GLU A 160 -32.57 -21.75 9.09
C GLU A 160 -31.86 -21.29 10.36
N PRO A 161 -32.47 -21.48 11.55
CA PRO A 161 -31.92 -20.98 12.80
C PRO A 161 -30.46 -21.39 12.87
N ALA A 162 -29.58 -20.37 12.92
CA ALA A 162 -28.15 -20.55 12.77
C ALA A 162 -27.69 -21.76 13.61
N ALA A 163 -27.15 -22.77 12.94
CA ALA A 163 -26.65 -23.98 13.59
C ALA A 163 -25.85 -23.56 14.84
N PRO A 164 -26.07 -24.21 16.01
CA PRO A 164 -25.56 -23.73 17.29
C PRO A 164 -24.07 -23.42 17.14
N ALA A 165 -23.71 -22.17 17.48
CA ALA A 165 -22.40 -21.61 17.26
C ALA A 165 -21.33 -22.67 17.49
N ARG A 166 -20.61 -23.02 16.42
CA ARG A 166 -19.58 -24.07 16.39
C ARG A 166 -18.70 -23.85 17.61
N ARG A 167 -18.88 -24.69 18.66
CA ARG A 167 -18.23 -24.52 19.97
C ARG A 167 -16.80 -24.08 19.75
N GLU A 168 -16.45 -22.89 20.26
CA GLU A 168 -15.11 -22.33 20.12
C GLU A 168 -14.11 -23.43 20.41
N ARG A 169 -13.34 -23.84 19.40
CA ARG A 169 -12.28 -24.83 19.59
C ARG A 169 -11.31 -24.18 20.57
N LYS A 170 -11.36 -24.57 21.85
CA LYS A 170 -10.41 -24.12 22.87
C LYS A 170 -9.01 -24.27 22.27
N LYS A 171 -8.30 -23.15 22.11
CA LYS A 171 -6.93 -23.18 21.61
C LYS A 171 -6.13 -24.14 22.52
N PRO A 172 -5.36 -25.08 21.95
CA PRO A 172 -4.52 -25.93 22.78
C PRO A 172 -3.58 -25.03 23.62
N PRO A 173 -3.29 -25.42 24.86
CA PRO A 173 -2.42 -24.64 25.74
C PRO A 173 -1.05 -24.43 25.08
N ALA A 174 -0.50 -23.22 25.24
CA ALA A 174 0.80 -22.88 24.67
C ALA A 174 1.89 -23.78 25.27
N LEU A 175 2.62 -24.49 24.41
CA LEU A 175 3.77 -25.30 24.83
C LEU A 175 4.89 -24.39 25.36
N THR A 176 5.49 -24.76 26.48
CA THR A 176 6.73 -24.12 26.96
C THR A 176 7.86 -24.28 25.94
N LYS A 177 8.88 -23.41 25.95
CA LYS A 177 10.04 -23.50 25.02
C LYS A 177 10.69 -24.89 25.05
N ARG A 178 10.78 -25.51 26.25
CA ARG A 178 11.35 -26.86 26.44
C ARG A 178 10.48 -27.94 25.80
N GLN A 179 9.16 -27.87 25.98
CA GLN A 179 8.22 -28.80 25.35
C GLN A 179 8.20 -28.66 23.83
N ALA A 180 8.24 -27.42 23.31
CA ALA A 180 8.32 -27.17 21.87
C ALA A 180 9.61 -27.72 21.26
N ALA A 181 10.75 -27.59 21.95
CA ALA A 181 12.01 -28.18 21.51
C ALA A 181 11.98 -29.71 21.52
N ALA A 182 11.42 -30.33 22.56
CA ALA A 182 11.24 -31.78 22.63
C ALA A 182 10.32 -32.31 21.52
N LEU A 183 9.21 -31.63 21.27
CA LEU A 183 8.29 -31.97 20.18
C LEU A 183 8.97 -31.86 18.82
N ARG A 184 9.74 -30.79 18.56
CA ARG A 184 10.51 -30.64 17.32
C ARG A 184 11.52 -31.78 17.15
N LYS A 185 12.26 -32.14 18.19
CA LYS A 185 13.24 -33.23 18.15
C LYS A 185 12.56 -34.57 17.82
N ARG A 186 11.40 -34.84 18.42
CA ARG A 186 10.59 -36.03 18.14
C ARG A 186 10.08 -36.04 16.69
N LEU A 187 9.52 -34.94 16.21
CA LEU A 187 9.02 -34.85 14.83
C LEU A 187 10.13 -35.01 13.78
N VAL A 188 11.33 -34.51 14.06
CA VAL A 188 12.50 -34.71 13.19
C VAL A 188 12.92 -36.19 13.18
N ALA A 189 12.93 -36.86 14.34
CA ALA A 189 13.23 -38.28 14.43
C ALA A 189 12.19 -39.14 13.69
N GLU A 190 10.90 -38.90 13.91
CA GLU A 190 9.80 -39.59 13.21
C GLU A 190 9.89 -39.39 11.69
N ARG A 191 10.23 -38.18 11.23
CA ARG A 191 10.42 -37.90 9.80
C ARG A 191 11.65 -38.61 9.22
N ALA A 192 12.74 -38.71 9.98
CA ALA A 192 13.94 -39.43 9.57
C ALA A 192 13.66 -40.95 9.46
N GLU A 193 12.95 -41.54 10.43
CA GLU A 193 12.52 -42.93 10.38
C GLU A 193 11.58 -43.20 9.19
N ALA A 194 10.62 -42.32 8.94
CA ALA A 194 9.72 -42.42 7.80
C ALA A 194 10.43 -42.26 6.44
N SER A 195 11.60 -41.62 6.39
CA SER A 195 12.45 -41.59 5.20
C SER A 195 13.15 -42.93 5.01
N ARG A 196 13.82 -43.45 6.06
CA ARG A 196 14.53 -44.74 5.99
C ARG A 196 13.62 -45.89 5.59
N ARG A 197 12.38 -45.92 6.11
CA ARG A 197 11.38 -46.93 5.75
C ARG A 197 10.96 -46.87 4.29
N ARG A 198 10.94 -45.68 3.69
CA ARG A 198 10.66 -45.51 2.26
C ARG A 198 11.83 -46.03 1.43
N ASP A 199 13.05 -45.67 1.80
CA ASP A 199 14.25 -46.07 1.07
C ASP A 199 14.44 -47.60 1.10
N SER A 200 14.25 -48.25 2.25
CA SER A 200 14.33 -49.72 2.39
C SER A 200 13.20 -50.48 1.70
N GLY A 201 12.04 -49.85 1.49
CA GLY A 201 10.91 -50.47 0.79
C GLY A 201 11.11 -50.55 -0.72
N THR A 202 12.01 -49.74 -1.29
CA THR A 202 12.28 -49.67 -2.73
C THR A 202 13.20 -50.77 -3.24
N GLU A 203 14.08 -51.34 -2.40
CA GLU A 203 15.07 -52.34 -2.83
C GLU A 203 14.47 -53.74 -3.07
N HIS A 204 13.33 -54.08 -2.45
CA HIS A 204 12.66 -55.36 -2.66
C HIS A 204 11.69 -55.39 -3.87
N ALA A 205 11.46 -54.27 -4.54
CA ALA A 205 10.54 -54.20 -5.69
C ALA A 205 11.22 -54.37 -7.06
N VAL A 206 12.54 -54.58 -7.12
CA VAL A 206 13.33 -54.61 -8.38
C VAL A 206 13.83 -56.03 -8.75
N GLN A 207 13.47 -57.08 -7.99
CA GLN A 207 13.90 -58.47 -8.26
C GLN A 207 12.77 -59.41 -8.70
N GLN A 208 11.68 -58.90 -9.30
CA GLN A 208 10.68 -59.72 -10.00
C GLN A 208 10.61 -59.38 -11.48
#